data_AF-A0AAW2MDZ8-F1
#
_entry.id   AF-A0AAW2MDZ8-F1
#
_cell.length_a   1.000
_cell.length_b   1.000
_cell.length_c   1.000
_cell.angle_alpha   90.00
_cell.angle_beta   90.00
_cell.angle_gamma   90.00
#
_symmetry.space_group_name_H-M   'P 1'
#
loop_
_entity.id
_entity.type
_entity.pdbx_description
1 polymer ?
#
loop_
_entity_poly.entity_id
_entity_poly.type
_entity_poly.pdbx_seq_one_letter_code
_entity_poly.pdbx_strand_id
1 'polypeptide(L)'
;MEEQRVNELKDPSASKKDELLKRRKKQVGGAQGDSSGTASQGEISPEEAAEQAAVMRSQIHLFWGNMLFERSQIECKLGLHDWKKNLDVAVERFKLAGASEADISTVLKNHCSNEEAAAGHEKKVEDPISNVVDKGDN
;
A
#
# COMPACT_ATOMS: atom_id res chain seq x y z
N MET A 1 -27.27 -9.47 3.04
CA MET A 1 -27.54 -10.08 1.72
C MET A 1 -26.39 -9.68 0.78
N GLU A 2 -25.15 -10.15 0.77
CA GLU A 2 -24.48 -11.41 1.13
C GLU A 2 -24.92 -12.69 0.41
N GLU A 3 -25.66 -12.57 -0.69
CA GLU A 3 -26.12 -13.74 -1.48
C GLU A 3 -25.84 -13.64 -3.00
N GLN A 4 -24.79 -12.92 -3.42
CA GLN A 4 -24.41 -12.84 -4.85
C GLN A 4 -22.95 -13.25 -5.13
N ARG A 5 -22.36 -14.11 -4.28
CA ARG A 5 -20.96 -14.57 -4.43
C ARG A 5 -20.77 -16.08 -4.59
N VAL A 6 -21.78 -16.85 -5.03
CA VAL A 6 -21.60 -18.29 -5.27
C VAL A 6 -22.47 -18.74 -6.44
N ASN A 7 -22.13 -18.38 -7.69
CA ASN A 7 -22.61 -19.19 -8.83
C ASN A 7 -21.89 -19.09 -10.18
N GLU A 8 -20.61 -18.69 -10.24
CA GLU A 8 -19.84 -18.79 -11.49
C GLU A 8 -18.43 -19.38 -11.28
N LEU A 9 -18.35 -20.54 -10.61
CA LEU A 9 -17.33 -21.53 -10.99
C LEU A 9 -17.94 -22.40 -12.09
N LYS A 10 -17.76 -22.00 -13.34
CA LYS A 10 -17.95 -22.88 -14.49
C LYS A 10 -16.68 -22.87 -15.33
N ASP A 11 -15.83 -23.86 -15.10
CA ASP A 11 -14.64 -24.16 -15.88
C ASP A 11 -14.95 -24.16 -17.39
N PRO A 12 -14.28 -23.34 -18.21
CA PRO A 12 -14.25 -23.53 -19.65
C PRO A 12 -13.04 -24.38 -20.06
N SER A 13 -12.72 -25.45 -19.31
CA SER A 13 -11.67 -26.39 -19.67
C SER A 13 -12.23 -27.59 -20.44
N ALA A 14 -12.60 -27.39 -21.72
CA ALA A 14 -12.79 -28.52 -22.65
C ALA A 14 -12.79 -28.16 -24.15
N SER A 15 -13.24 -26.97 -24.58
CA SER A 15 -13.62 -26.78 -26.00
C SER A 15 -12.66 -26.02 -26.93
N LYS A 16 -11.42 -25.68 -26.53
CA LYS A 16 -10.48 -24.94 -27.42
C LYS A 16 -9.25 -25.71 -27.91
N LYS A 17 -9.15 -27.02 -27.67
CA LYS A 17 -7.99 -27.82 -28.11
C LYS A 17 -8.12 -28.42 -29.52
N ASP A 18 -9.28 -28.33 -30.18
CA ASP A 18 -9.51 -29.04 -31.44
C ASP A 18 -9.29 -28.20 -32.73
N GLU A 19 -9.20 -26.87 -32.63
CA GLU A 19 -9.05 -26.00 -33.82
C GLU A 19 -7.59 -25.67 -34.20
N LEU A 20 -6.60 -26.06 -33.40
CA LEU A 20 -5.19 -25.64 -33.59
C LEU A 20 -4.36 -26.62 -34.44
N LEU A 21 -4.94 -27.71 -34.94
CA LEU A 21 -4.21 -28.78 -35.66
C LEU A 21 -4.32 -28.73 -37.20
N LYS A 22 -5.05 -27.77 -37.79
CA LYS A 22 -5.22 -27.71 -39.26
C LYS A 22 -4.49 -26.58 -39.99
N ARG A 23 -3.70 -25.73 -39.32
CA ARG A 23 -2.92 -24.66 -39.98
C ARG A 23 -1.39 -24.81 -39.96
N ARG A 24 -0.84 -25.94 -39.50
CA ARG A 24 0.62 -26.20 -39.55
C ARG A 24 1.03 -27.09 -40.73
N LYS A 25 0.45 -26.89 -41.91
CA LYS A 25 0.98 -27.49 -43.14
C LYS A 25 0.54 -26.70 -44.37
N LYS A 26 1.30 -25.64 -44.69
CA LYS A 26 1.58 -25.06 -46.03
C LYS A 26 1.47 -23.52 -46.05
N GLN A 27 2.58 -22.85 -45.74
CA GLN A 27 3.11 -21.79 -46.61
C GLN A 27 4.54 -21.44 -46.22
N VAL A 28 5.47 -22.09 -46.90
CA VAL A 28 6.76 -21.51 -47.24
C VAL A 28 6.50 -20.47 -48.32
N GLY A 29 7.03 -19.25 -48.15
CA GLY A 29 7.31 -18.33 -49.26
C GLY A 29 6.69 -16.93 -49.17
N GLY A 30 7.55 -15.90 -49.13
CA GLY A 30 7.31 -14.64 -49.84
C GLY A 30 7.23 -13.35 -49.01
N ALA A 31 8.33 -12.60 -49.02
CA ALA A 31 8.47 -11.14 -49.21
C ALA A 31 7.49 -10.12 -48.56
N GLN A 32 8.09 -9.23 -47.76
CA GLN A 32 8.02 -7.75 -47.82
C GLN A 32 6.67 -7.10 -48.19
N GLY A 33 6.06 -6.43 -47.21
CA GLY A 33 4.94 -5.52 -47.43
C GLY A 33 4.64 -4.70 -46.18
N ASP A 34 4.66 -3.37 -46.33
CA ASP A 34 4.54 -2.32 -45.33
C ASP A 34 3.49 -2.55 -44.23
N SER A 35 3.93 -2.53 -42.97
CA SER A 35 3.03 -2.53 -41.82
C SER A 35 2.63 -1.09 -41.47
N SER A 36 1.70 -0.54 -42.25
CA SER A 36 0.99 0.70 -41.94
C SER A 36 -0.49 0.38 -41.73
N GLY A 37 -1.01 0.76 -40.57
CA GLY A 37 -2.44 0.99 -40.37
C GLY A 37 -3.28 -0.24 -40.03
N THR A 38 -2.99 -0.92 -38.93
CA THR A 38 -4.01 -1.58 -38.12
C THR A 38 -3.51 -1.53 -36.69
N ALA A 39 -4.32 -0.97 -35.78
CA ALA A 39 -4.04 -1.03 -34.36
C ALA A 39 -3.90 -2.50 -33.97
N SER A 40 -2.66 -3.00 -33.96
CA SER A 40 -2.32 -4.16 -33.19
C SER A 40 -2.67 -3.75 -31.76
N GLN A 41 -3.71 -4.35 -31.20
CA GLN A 41 -3.59 -4.77 -29.81
C GLN A 41 -2.33 -5.62 -29.78
N GLY A 42 -1.18 -4.98 -29.57
CA GLY A 42 0.06 -5.68 -29.32
C GLY A 42 -0.24 -6.54 -28.11
N GLU A 43 -0.24 -7.85 -28.29
CA GLU A 43 -0.30 -8.76 -27.17
C GLU A 43 0.85 -8.37 -26.24
N ILE A 44 0.50 -7.92 -25.04
CA ILE A 44 1.47 -7.57 -24.01
C ILE A 44 2.35 -8.80 -23.81
N SER A 45 3.67 -8.64 -23.92
CA SER A 45 4.58 -9.76 -23.69
C SER A 45 4.35 -10.31 -22.27
N PRO A 46 4.47 -11.62 -22.04
CA PRO A 46 4.39 -12.18 -20.68
C PRO A 46 5.31 -11.47 -19.67
N GLU A 47 6.48 -10.99 -20.13
CA GLU A 47 7.44 -10.21 -19.33
C GLU A 47 6.89 -8.83 -18.95
N GLU A 48 6.41 -8.07 -19.94
CA GLU A 48 5.78 -6.75 -19.72
C GLU A 48 4.55 -6.86 -18.80
N ALA A 49 3.73 -7.89 -18.97
CA ALA A 49 2.58 -8.15 -18.10
C ALA A 49 3.02 -8.47 -16.66
N ALA A 50 4.13 -9.19 -16.47
CA ALA A 50 4.69 -9.49 -15.15
C ALA A 50 5.24 -8.22 -14.47
N GLU A 51 5.91 -7.34 -15.23
CA GLU A 51 6.39 -6.04 -14.77
C GLU A 51 5.23 -5.13 -14.35
N GLN A 52 4.19 -5.00 -15.18
CA GLN A 52 2.99 -4.25 -14.83
C GLN A 52 2.34 -4.79 -13.55
N ALA A 53 2.24 -6.11 -13.41
CA ALA A 53 1.72 -6.72 -12.19
C ALA A 53 2.61 -6.43 -10.97
N ALA A 54 3.95 -6.39 -11.14
CA ALA A 54 4.87 -6.02 -10.06
C ALA A 54 4.71 -4.56 -9.65
N VAL A 55 4.59 -3.64 -10.60
CA VAL A 55 4.31 -2.21 -10.35
C VAL A 55 3.00 -2.04 -9.60
N MET A 56 1.92 -2.68 -10.06
CA MET A 56 0.62 -2.61 -9.38
C MET A 56 0.68 -3.18 -7.97
N ARG A 57 1.37 -4.31 -7.75
CA ARG A 57 1.58 -4.88 -6.40
C ARG A 57 2.31 -3.89 -5.50
N SER A 58 3.39 -3.27 -5.99
CA SER A 58 4.15 -2.26 -5.24
C SER A 58 3.27 -1.08 -4.86
N GLN A 59 2.48 -0.53 -5.80
CA GLN A 59 1.56 0.58 -5.54
C GLN A 59 0.49 0.24 -4.49
N ILE A 60 -0.11 -0.94 -4.57
CA ILE A 60 -1.08 -1.41 -3.57
C ILE A 60 -0.44 -1.47 -2.18
N HIS A 61 0.79 -1.97 -2.09
CA HIS A 61 1.54 -1.99 -0.85
C HIS A 61 1.84 -0.59 -0.31
N LEU A 62 2.22 0.38 -1.16
CA LEU A 62 2.41 1.77 -0.74
C LEU A 62 1.13 2.38 -0.17
N PHE A 63 0.00 2.25 -0.88
CA PHE A 63 -1.28 2.79 -0.41
C PHE A 63 -1.72 2.16 0.90
N TRP A 64 -1.57 0.83 1.03
CA TRP A 64 -1.90 0.15 2.28
C TRP A 64 -0.98 0.57 3.42
N GLY A 65 0.32 0.65 3.17
CA GLY A 65 1.30 1.14 4.15
C GLY A 65 0.97 2.55 4.64
N ASN A 66 0.68 3.47 3.73
CA ASN A 66 0.29 4.84 4.07
C ASN A 66 -0.99 4.89 4.89
N MET A 67 -2.03 4.13 4.52
CA MET A 67 -3.27 4.08 5.28
C MET A 67 -3.06 3.57 6.71
N LEU A 68 -2.22 2.56 6.90
CA LEU A 68 -1.87 2.04 8.23
C LEU A 68 -1.02 3.03 9.03
N PHE A 69 -0.08 3.72 8.38
CA PHE A 69 0.74 4.74 9.01
C PHE A 69 -0.12 5.90 9.53
N GLU A 70 -1.02 6.44 8.70
CA GLU A 70 -1.94 7.50 9.12
C GLU A 70 -2.86 7.05 10.26
N ARG A 71 -3.38 5.81 10.18
CA ARG A 71 -4.16 5.23 11.28
C ARG A 71 -3.35 5.14 12.57
N SER A 72 -2.10 4.69 12.49
CA SER A 72 -1.18 4.64 13.64
C SER A 72 -0.97 6.03 14.24
N GLN A 73 -0.79 7.07 13.42
CA GLN A 73 -0.64 8.44 13.92
C GLN A 73 -1.87 8.92 14.69
N ILE A 74 -3.06 8.65 14.17
CA ILE A 74 -4.33 9.03 14.80
C ILE A 74 -4.50 8.27 16.13
N GLU A 75 -4.28 6.95 16.13
CA GLU A 75 -4.41 6.12 17.33
C GLU A 75 -3.38 6.50 18.41
N CYS A 76 -2.15 6.85 18.03
CA CYS A 76 -1.10 7.36 18.93
C CYS A 76 -1.52 8.67 19.60
N LYS A 77 -2.00 9.66 18.82
CA LYS A 77 -2.49 10.94 19.36
C LYS A 77 -3.73 10.79 20.26
N LEU A 78 -4.51 9.75 20.07
CA LEU A 78 -5.68 9.42 20.91
C LEU A 78 -5.33 8.53 22.12
N GLY A 79 -4.07 8.12 22.29
CA GLY A 79 -3.64 7.25 23.39
C GLY A 79 -4.15 5.80 23.30
N LEU A 80 -4.53 5.32 22.12
CA LEU A 80 -5.05 3.96 21.91
C LEU A 80 -3.91 2.94 21.85
N HIS A 81 -4.05 1.77 22.48
CA HIS A 81 -2.93 0.83 22.65
C HIS A 81 -2.44 0.12 21.37
N ASP A 82 -3.24 0.07 20.31
CA ASP A 82 -2.93 -0.72 19.10
C ASP A 82 -2.14 0.04 18.02
N TRP A 83 -1.81 1.32 18.23
CA TRP A 83 -1.10 2.13 17.23
C TRP A 83 0.22 1.48 16.76
N LYS A 84 0.98 0.88 17.70
CA LYS A 84 2.26 0.20 17.39
C LYS A 84 2.09 -0.94 16.40
N LYS A 85 1.03 -1.74 16.55
CA LYS A 85 0.75 -2.85 15.63
C LYS A 85 0.47 -2.33 14.23
N ASN A 86 -0.31 -1.24 14.12
CA ASN A 86 -0.56 -0.61 12.82
C ASN A 86 0.72 -0.02 12.21
N LEU A 87 1.61 0.56 13.01
CA LEU A 87 2.91 1.06 12.55
C LEU A 87 3.81 -0.07 12.03
N ASP A 88 3.90 -1.19 12.76
CA ASP A 88 4.71 -2.34 12.37
C ASP A 88 4.22 -2.92 11.03
N VAL A 89 2.90 -3.09 10.87
CA VAL A 89 2.32 -3.56 9.59
C VAL A 89 2.54 -2.54 8.48
N ALA A 90 2.47 -1.23 8.76
CA ALA A 90 2.78 -0.20 7.75
C ALA A 90 4.23 -0.35 7.23
N VAL A 91 5.20 -0.57 8.12
CA VAL A 91 6.60 -0.81 7.76
C VAL A 91 6.76 -2.05 6.90
N GLU A 92 6.08 -3.16 7.24
CA GLU A 92 6.08 -4.36 6.41
C GLU A 92 5.53 -4.08 5.00
N ARG A 93 4.45 -3.29 4.88
CA ARG A 93 3.90 -2.89 3.58
C ARG A 93 4.87 -2.03 2.78
N PHE A 94 5.58 -1.09 3.40
CA PHE A 94 6.59 -0.30 2.69
C PHE A 94 7.75 -1.16 2.17
N LYS A 95 8.19 -2.15 2.95
CA LYS A 95 9.20 -3.12 2.49
C LYS A 95 8.71 -3.93 1.29
N LEU A 96 7.46 -4.42 1.33
CA LEU A 96 6.84 -5.14 0.21
C LEU A 96 6.63 -4.27 -1.03
N ALA A 97 6.47 -2.96 -0.84
CA ALA A 97 6.45 -1.99 -1.93
C ALA A 97 7.84 -1.76 -2.58
N GLY A 98 8.92 -2.21 -1.95
CA GLY A 98 10.29 -1.95 -2.41
C GLY A 98 10.84 -0.60 -1.95
N ALA A 99 10.27 0.01 -0.90
CA ALA A 99 10.83 1.23 -0.32
C ALA A 99 12.19 0.96 0.33
N SER A 100 13.12 1.91 0.21
CA SER A 100 14.43 1.78 0.84
C SER A 100 14.32 1.90 2.37
N GLU A 101 15.26 1.29 3.09
CA GLU A 101 15.32 1.42 4.55
C GLU A 101 15.50 2.88 5.00
N ALA A 102 16.20 3.68 4.20
CA ALA A 102 16.41 5.11 4.46
C ALA A 102 15.10 5.91 4.35
N ASP A 103 14.28 5.63 3.33
CA ASP A 103 12.97 6.28 3.15
C ASP A 103 12.02 5.87 4.28
N ILE A 104 11.96 4.58 4.60
CA ILE A 104 11.14 4.07 5.72
C ILE A 104 11.56 4.73 7.03
N SER A 105 12.86 4.79 7.33
CA SER A 105 13.38 5.47 8.51
C SER A 105 12.98 6.95 8.56
N THR A 106 12.98 7.63 7.42
CA THR A 106 12.58 9.04 7.34
C THR A 106 11.10 9.23 7.67
N VAL A 107 10.23 8.37 7.14
CA VAL A 107 8.79 8.40 7.45
C VAL A 107 8.54 8.07 8.93
N LEU A 108 9.25 7.08 9.49
CA LEU A 108 9.11 6.69 10.90
C LEU A 108 9.51 7.81 11.86
N LYS A 109 10.52 8.61 11.54
CA LYS A 109 10.91 9.77 12.36
C LYS A 109 9.79 10.80 12.50
N ASN A 110 8.91 10.89 11.52
CA ASN A 110 7.78 11.84 11.52
C ASN A 110 6.55 11.31 12.29
N HIS A 111 6.60 10.10 12.85
CA HIS A 111 5.48 9.57 13.61
C HIS A 111 5.32 10.30 14.95
N CYS A 112 4.08 10.60 15.37
CA CYS A 112 3.76 11.33 16.61
C CYS A 112 4.44 10.80 17.88
N SER A 113 4.67 9.48 17.95
CA SER A 113 5.37 8.84 19.08
C SER A 113 6.79 9.35 19.28
N ASN A 114 7.40 9.91 18.24
CA ASN A 114 8.76 10.44 18.26
C ASN A 114 8.76 11.97 18.43
N GLU A 115 7.67 12.64 18.05
CA GLU A 115 7.48 14.09 18.26
C GLU A 115 7.21 14.43 19.73
N GLU A 116 6.40 13.64 20.45
CA GLU A 116 6.17 13.85 21.90
C GLU A 116 7.45 13.69 22.72
N ALA A 117 8.33 12.76 22.32
CA ALA A 117 9.65 12.60 22.93
C ALA A 117 10.55 13.83 22.73
N ALA A 118 10.36 14.58 21.64
CA ALA A 118 11.09 15.81 21.37
C ALA A 118 10.46 17.06 22.02
N ALA A 119 9.13 17.11 22.13
CA ALA A 119 8.38 18.23 22.74
C ALA A 119 8.37 18.23 24.28
N GLY A 120 8.69 17.11 24.93
CA GLY A 120 8.76 16.98 26.39
C GLY A 120 9.88 17.77 27.09
N HIS A 121 10.68 18.55 26.36
CA HIS A 121 11.77 19.37 26.92
C HIS A 121 11.44 20.86 27.03
N GLU A 122 10.18 21.28 26.80
CA GLU A 122 9.78 22.68 26.90
C GLU A 122 8.73 22.92 28.00
N LYS A 123 9.26 23.31 29.17
CA LYS A 123 8.65 24.05 30.28
C LYS A 123 7.50 23.38 31.06
N LYS A 124 7.92 22.81 32.21
CA LYS A 124 7.25 23.05 33.49
C LYS A 124 7.03 24.57 33.66
N VAL A 125 5.78 25.00 33.73
CA VAL A 125 5.43 26.21 34.47
C VAL A 125 4.82 25.73 35.78
N GLU A 126 5.55 25.98 36.85
CA GLU A 126 5.16 25.72 38.23
C GLU A 126 3.92 26.55 38.57
N ASP A 127 2.88 25.89 39.09
CA ASP A 127 1.77 26.56 39.76
C ASP A 127 2.30 27.26 41.03
N PRO A 128 2.12 28.58 41.21
CA PRO A 128 2.40 29.20 42.49
C PRO A 128 1.29 28.83 43.48
N ILE A 129 1.68 28.01 44.44
CA ILE A 129 0.90 27.61 45.62
C ILE A 129 0.30 28.86 46.30
N SER A 130 -1.00 28.77 46.55
CA SER A 130 -1.84 29.65 47.36
C SER A 130 -1.23 29.94 48.73
N ASN A 131 -0.88 31.21 49.00
CA ASN A 131 -0.69 31.69 50.37
C ASN A 131 -2.04 32.12 50.95
N VAL A 132 -2.56 31.26 51.82
CA VAL A 132 -3.61 31.58 52.80
C VAL A 132 -3.06 32.67 53.73
N VAL A 133 -3.65 33.86 53.68
CA VAL A 133 -3.63 34.80 54.82
C VAL A 133 -4.98 34.69 55.50
N ASP A 134 -4.99 33.82 56.51
CA ASP A 134 -5.89 33.91 57.64
C ASP A 134 -5.42 35.08 58.51
N LYS A 135 -6.29 36.06 58.73
CA LYS A 135 -6.14 36.98 59.86
C LYS A 135 -7.53 37.35 60.36
N GLY A 136 -7.90 36.65 61.42
CA GLY A 136 -9.20 36.73 62.06
C GLY A 136 -9.54 38.08 62.68
N ASP A 137 -10.83 38.19 62.93
CA ASP A 137 -11.51 39.20 63.73
C ASP A 137 -10.95 39.26 65.16
N ASN A 138 -10.63 40.48 65.65
CA ASN A 138 -11.31 41.16 66.77
C ASN A 138 -10.55 42.45 67.16
#